data_AF-A0A3B8UMF8-F1
#
_entry.id   AF-A0A3B8UMF8-F1
#
_cell.length_a   1.000
_cell.length_b   1.000
_cell.length_c   1.000
_cell.angle_alpha   90.00
_cell.angle_beta   90.00
_cell.angle_gamma   90.00
#
_symmetry.space_group_name_H-M   'P 1'
#
loop_
_entity.id
_entity.type
_entity.pdbx_description
1 polymer ?
#
loop_
_entity_poly.entity_id
_entity_poly.type
_entity_poly.pdbx_seq_one_letter_code
_entity_poly.pdbx_strand_id
1 'polypeptide(L)'
;MGTVVILVVLVIIVVFAVRSGIKHGKGEGGCCGGGSSVKEEKKVLTGDIIATKIVSIEGMHCENCKNSIEHQINRIDGASCEVNLKKKTAVIKLDKPVDDDTIRRSIERLDFKVLDIKNA
;
A
#
# COMPACT_ATOMS: atom_id res chain seq x y z
N MET A 1 -39.14 7.55 -40.83
CA MET A 1 -37.74 7.35 -41.29
C MET A 1 -36.73 7.79 -40.23
N GLY A 2 -36.81 9.01 -39.67
CA GLY A 2 -35.86 9.49 -38.66
C GLY A 2 -35.83 8.72 -37.32
N THR A 3 -36.99 8.25 -36.83
CA THR A 3 -37.10 7.48 -35.58
C THR A 3 -36.34 6.15 -35.64
N VAL A 4 -36.32 5.51 -36.81
CA VAL A 4 -35.61 4.24 -37.02
C VAL A 4 -34.10 4.47 -36.98
N VAL A 5 -33.61 5.57 -37.56
CA VAL A 5 -32.18 5.92 -37.54
C VAL A 5 -31.71 6.21 -36.10
N ILE A 6 -32.50 6.93 -35.32
CA ILE A 6 -32.18 7.25 -33.91
C ILE A 6 -32.07 5.95 -33.08
N LEU A 7 -33.00 5.01 -33.26
CA LEU A 7 -32.96 3.73 -32.56
C LEU A 7 -31.72 2.89 -32.92
N VAL A 8 -31.33 2.87 -34.19
CA VAL A 8 -30.11 2.15 -34.63
C VAL A 8 -28.85 2.76 -34.02
N VAL A 9 -28.75 4.09 -33.98
CA VAL A 9 -27.59 4.79 -33.37
C VAL A 9 -27.51 4.51 -31.87
N LEU A 10 -28.63 4.55 -31.14
CA LEU A 10 -28.66 4.23 -29.71
C LEU A 10 -28.23 2.79 -29.43
N VAL A 11 -28.69 1.83 -30.23
CA VAL A 11 -28.29 0.42 -30.10
C VAL A 11 -26.78 0.26 -30.31
N ILE A 12 -26.20 0.95 -31.30
CA ILE A 12 -24.75 0.89 -31.55
C ILE A 12 -23.94 1.45 -30.36
N ILE A 13 -24.36 2.58 -29.79
CA ILE A 13 -23.69 3.18 -28.61
C ILE A 13 -23.75 2.24 -27.41
N VAL A 14 -24.91 1.62 -27.15
CA VAL A 14 -25.08 0.65 -26.06
C VAL A 14 -24.19 -0.57 -26.28
N VAL A 15 -24.12 -1.10 -27.51
CA VAL A 15 -23.25 -2.23 -27.84
C VAL A 15 -21.77 -1.88 -27.66
N PHE A 16 -21.36 -0.67 -28.05
CA PHE A 16 -19.98 -0.19 -27.88
C PHE A 16 -19.64 0.00 -26.40
N ALA A 17 -20.56 0.55 -25.60
CA ALA A 17 -20.41 0.72 -24.15
C ALA A 17 -20.32 -0.63 -23.43
N VAL A 18 -21.18 -1.60 -23.76
CA VAL A 18 -21.15 -2.96 -23.20
C VAL A 18 -19.83 -3.65 -23.57
N ARG A 19 -19.41 -3.62 -24.84
CA ARG A 19 -18.13 -4.22 -25.24
C ARG A 19 -16.91 -3.52 -24.63
N SER A 20 -16.96 -2.20 -24.46
CA SER A 20 -15.91 -1.42 -23.81
C SER A 20 -15.84 -1.70 -22.31
N GLY A 21 -16.99 -1.87 -21.65
CA GLY A 21 -17.07 -2.30 -20.26
C GLY A 21 -16.52 -3.71 -20.04
N ILE A 22 -16.80 -4.65 -20.96
CA ILE A 22 -16.32 -6.04 -20.85
C ILE A 22 -14.79 -6.13 -21.05
N LYS A 23 -14.15 -5.24 -21.83
CA LYS A 23 -12.69 -5.27 -22.06
C LYS A 23 -11.85 -4.80 -20.87
N HIS A 24 -12.37 -3.92 -20.02
CA HIS A 24 -11.75 -3.59 -18.71
C HIS A 24 -12.37 -4.37 -17.54
N GLY A 25 -13.50 -5.04 -17.76
CA GLY A 25 -14.28 -5.80 -16.77
C GLY A 25 -13.90 -7.27 -16.64
N LYS A 26 -12.64 -7.66 -16.92
CA LYS A 26 -12.05 -8.87 -16.33
C LYS A 26 -11.64 -8.57 -14.88
N GLY A 27 -12.63 -8.19 -14.09
CA GLY A 27 -12.53 -7.98 -12.65
C GLY A 27 -13.41 -9.02 -12.01
N GLU A 28 -12.80 -10.12 -11.60
CA GLU A 28 -13.44 -11.15 -10.81
C GLU A 28 -13.98 -10.55 -9.50
N GLY A 29 -15.24 -10.87 -9.17
CA GLY A 29 -15.73 -10.90 -7.80
C GLY A 29 -16.26 -9.59 -7.20
N GLY A 30 -17.58 -9.57 -6.95
CA GLY A 30 -18.11 -8.76 -5.87
C GLY A 30 -17.69 -9.34 -4.51
N CYS A 31 -17.39 -8.44 -3.57
CA CYS A 31 -17.56 -8.54 -2.12
C CYS A 31 -17.15 -9.85 -1.39
N CYS A 32 -16.15 -9.72 -0.50
CA CYS A 32 -15.79 -10.60 0.63
C CYS A 32 -14.95 -11.87 0.36
N GLY A 33 -13.69 -11.82 0.82
CA GLY A 33 -13.05 -12.94 1.52
C GLY A 33 -12.21 -13.90 0.68
N GLY A 34 -10.88 -13.87 0.91
CA GLY A 34 -10.01 -15.00 0.58
C GLY A 34 -8.60 -14.56 0.24
N GLY A 35 -7.76 -14.41 1.27
CA GLY A 35 -6.38 -13.96 1.16
C GLY A 35 -5.58 -14.76 0.14
N SER A 36 -5.13 -14.06 -0.89
CA SER A 36 -3.91 -14.47 -1.58
C SER A 36 -2.76 -14.16 -0.63
N SER A 37 -2.22 -15.23 -0.06
CA SER A 37 -0.87 -15.28 0.51
C SER A 37 0.13 -14.92 -0.59
N VAL A 38 0.23 -13.64 -0.91
CA VAL A 38 1.49 -13.08 -1.34
C VAL A 38 2.32 -13.09 -0.07
N LYS A 39 3.02 -14.20 0.12
CA LYS A 39 4.13 -14.34 1.04
C LYS A 39 5.15 -13.33 0.53
N GLU A 40 4.97 -12.08 0.95
CA GLU A 40 5.93 -11.03 0.79
C GLU A 40 7.24 -11.60 1.27
N GLU A 41 8.19 -11.70 0.35
CA GLU A 41 9.58 -11.95 0.68
C GLU A 41 9.98 -10.83 1.64
N LYS A 42 9.88 -11.15 2.93
CA LYS A 42 10.56 -10.45 4.01
C LYS A 42 12.00 -10.37 3.52
N LYS A 43 12.44 -9.20 3.07
CA LYS A 43 13.86 -8.96 2.81
C LYS A 43 14.57 -9.36 4.08
N VAL A 44 15.20 -10.53 4.07
CA VAL A 44 16.13 -10.92 5.12
C VAL A 44 17.30 -10.01 4.87
N LEU A 45 17.38 -8.91 5.64
CA LEU A 45 18.59 -8.12 5.72
C LEU A 45 19.71 -9.10 6.08
N THR A 46 20.52 -9.43 5.09
CA THR A 46 21.69 -10.32 5.22
C THR A 46 22.92 -9.50 5.59
N GLY A 47 22.71 -8.36 6.25
CA GLY A 47 23.72 -7.41 6.69
C GLY A 47 23.56 -7.11 8.17
N ASP A 48 24.67 -6.77 8.83
CA ASP A 48 24.70 -6.32 10.22
C ASP A 48 23.74 -5.14 10.39
N ILE A 49 22.71 -5.32 11.22
CA ILE A 49 21.80 -4.23 11.60
C ILE A 49 22.62 -3.25 12.44
N ILE A 50 23.00 -2.12 11.84
CA ILE A 50 23.83 -1.12 12.52
C ILE A 50 23.01 -0.27 13.50
N ALA A 51 21.70 -0.13 13.27
CA ALA A 51 20.82 0.66 14.12
C ALA A 51 19.38 0.13 14.09
N THR A 52 18.71 0.18 15.24
CA THR A 52 17.27 -0.10 15.35
C THR A 52 16.56 1.13 15.90
N LYS A 53 15.48 1.55 15.25
CA LYS A 53 14.65 2.69 15.65
C LYS A 53 13.23 2.22 15.89
N ILE A 54 12.58 2.73 16.93
CA ILE A 54 11.20 2.46 17.28
C ILE A 54 10.42 3.75 17.08
N VAL A 55 9.50 3.73 16.12
CA VAL A 55 8.67 4.87 15.75
C VAL A 55 7.24 4.63 16.21
N SER A 56 6.68 5.57 16.96
CA SER A 56 5.26 5.56 17.31
C SER A 56 4.47 6.30 16.24
N ILE A 57 3.49 5.64 15.63
CA ILE A 57 2.71 6.19 14.51
C ILE A 57 1.22 6.16 14.89
N GLU A 58 0.53 7.28 14.66
CA GLU A 58 -0.91 7.41 14.83
C GLU A 58 -1.64 7.21 13.49
N GLY A 59 -2.86 6.66 13.54
CA GLY A 59 -3.68 6.43 12.34
C GLY A 59 -3.61 5.02 11.74
N MET A 60 -2.79 4.12 12.29
CA MET A 60 -2.72 2.71 11.87
C MET A 60 -3.92 1.91 12.41
N HIS A 61 -5.06 2.00 11.72
CA HIS A 61 -6.29 1.30 12.12
C HIS A 61 -6.54 -0.01 11.36
N CYS A 62 -5.79 -0.27 10.29
CA CYS A 62 -6.05 -1.40 9.39
C CYS A 62 -4.77 -2.17 9.04
N GLU A 63 -4.91 -3.46 8.71
CA GLU A 63 -3.78 -4.28 8.22
C GLU A 63 -3.19 -3.72 6.93
N ASN A 64 -4.02 -3.16 6.05
CA ASN A 64 -3.55 -2.50 4.84
C ASN A 64 -2.70 -1.25 5.13
N CYS A 65 -3.03 -0.53 6.21
CA CYS A 65 -2.34 0.67 6.69
C CYS A 65 -0.95 0.28 7.19
N LYS A 66 -0.89 -0.81 7.96
CA LYS A 66 0.35 -1.44 8.40
C LYS A 66 1.25 -1.81 7.21
N ASN A 67 0.73 -2.60 6.28
CA ASN A 67 1.50 -3.09 5.14
C ASN A 67 2.00 -1.94 4.25
N SER A 68 1.20 -0.89 4.08
CA SER A 68 1.59 0.30 3.31
C SER A 68 2.82 0.98 3.92
N ILE A 69 2.86 1.14 5.24
CA ILE A 69 4.01 1.72 5.94
C ILE A 69 5.23 0.81 5.85
N GLU A 70 5.05 -0.50 6.07
CA GLU A 70 6.14 -1.47 5.95
C GLU A 70 6.76 -1.45 4.55
N HIS A 71 5.94 -1.48 3.49
CA HIS A 71 6.40 -1.39 2.11
C HIS A 71 7.15 -0.10 1.82
N GLN A 72 6.60 1.03 2.27
CA GLN A 72 7.17 2.33 1.97
C GLN A 72 8.56 2.49 2.56
N ILE A 73 8.77 2.01 3.79
CA ILE A 73 10.10 2.03 4.42
C ILE A 73 11.00 0.93 3.85
N ASN A 74 10.50 -0.27 3.55
CA ASN A 74 11.29 -1.36 2.98
C ASN A 74 11.77 -1.09 1.53
N ARG A 75 11.20 -0.08 0.88
CA ARG A 75 11.69 0.49 -0.39
C ARG A 75 12.92 1.37 -0.22
N ILE A 76 13.19 1.87 0.98
CA ILE A 76 14.41 2.63 1.27
C ILE A 76 15.56 1.63 1.27
N ASP A 77 16.60 1.92 0.47
CA ASP A 77 17.82 1.11 0.47
C ASP A 77 18.48 1.21 1.83
N GLY A 78 18.64 0.07 2.47
CA GLY A 78 19.27 -0.03 3.77
C GLY A 78 18.33 0.09 4.98
N ALA A 79 17.01 -0.01 4.76
CA ALA A 79 16.01 0.03 5.82
C ALA A 79 14.97 -1.09 5.68
N SER A 80 14.63 -1.72 6.80
CA SER A 80 13.54 -2.69 6.93
C SER A 80 12.60 -2.24 8.04
N CYS A 81 11.30 -2.19 7.77
CA CYS A 81 10.30 -1.82 8.76
C CYS A 81 9.42 -3.02 9.13
N GLU A 82 9.16 -3.17 10.42
CA GLU A 82 8.25 -4.17 10.97
C GLU A 82 7.26 -3.46 11.91
N VAL A 83 6.00 -3.40 11.50
CA VAL A 83 4.96 -2.65 12.21
C VAL A 83 4.12 -3.58 13.08
N ASN A 84 3.94 -3.15 14.33
CA ASN A 84 3.16 -3.84 15.33
C ASN A 84 1.88 -3.08 15.66
N LEU A 85 0.77 -3.49 15.05
CA LEU A 85 -0.56 -2.89 15.28
C LEU A 85 -1.00 -2.98 16.75
N LYS A 86 -0.64 -4.05 17.48
CA LYS A 86 -1.00 -4.22 18.90
C LYS A 86 -0.33 -3.17 19.78
N LYS A 87 0.92 -2.84 19.47
CA LYS A 87 1.72 -1.85 20.21
C LYS A 87 1.63 -0.44 19.62
N LYS A 88 1.00 -0.27 18.46
CA LYS A 88 0.96 0.99 17.67
C LYS A 88 2.36 1.56 17.41
N THR A 89 3.33 0.67 17.20
CA THR A 89 4.73 1.03 16.97
C THR A 89 5.29 0.34 15.75
N ALA A 90 6.17 1.03 15.04
CA ALA A 90 6.93 0.57 13.89
C ALA A 90 8.40 0.41 14.30
N VAL A 91 8.96 -0.78 14.09
CA VAL A 91 10.37 -1.08 14.36
C VAL A 91 11.12 -1.04 13.04
N ILE A 92 12.02 -0.08 12.91
CA ILE A 92 12.81 0.15 11.71
C ILE A 92 14.24 -0.30 11.99
N LYS A 93 14.68 -1.32 11.27
CA LYS A 93 16.05 -1.83 11.28
C LYS A 93 16.80 -1.21 10.11
N LEU A 94 17.98 -0.69 10.38
CA LEU A 94 18.82 0.01 9.41
C LEU A 94 20.13 -0.76 9.28
N ASP A 95 20.52 -1.10 8.05
CA ASP A 95 21.87 -1.57 7.71
C ASP A 95 22.78 -0.44 7.22
N LYS A 96 22.21 0.73 6.92
CA LYS A 96 22.93 1.97 6.56
C LYS A 96 22.47 3.13 7.44
N PRO A 97 23.31 4.16 7.66
CA PRO A 97 22.91 5.33 8.42
C PRO A 97 21.84 6.10 7.63
N VAL A 98 20.61 6.08 8.15
CA VAL A 98 19.45 6.82 7.60
C VAL A 98 18.95 7.82 8.63
N ASP A 99 18.80 9.07 8.20
CA ASP A 99 18.25 10.16 9.00
C ASP A 99 16.79 9.93 9.39
N ASP A 100 16.45 10.35 10.61
CA ASP A 100 15.09 10.31 11.13
C ASP A 100 14.12 11.14 10.29
N ASP A 101 14.61 12.24 9.71
CA ASP A 101 13.82 13.11 8.83
C ASP A 101 13.35 12.35 7.57
N THR A 102 14.20 11.48 7.01
CA THR A 102 13.86 10.67 5.83
C THR A 102 12.78 9.65 6.15
N ILE A 103 12.90 8.99 7.31
CA ILE A 103 11.90 8.05 7.82
C ILE A 103 10.57 8.77 8.03
N ARG A 104 10.60 9.89 8.73
CA ARG A 104 9.43 10.70 9.03
C ARG A 104 8.70 11.16 7.77
N ARG A 105 9.43 11.78 6.83
CA ARG A 105 8.86 12.22 5.54
C ARG A 105 8.23 11.06 4.77
N SER A 106 8.82 9.87 4.84
CA SER A 106 8.28 8.69 4.14
C SER A 106 6.96 8.24 4.72
N ILE A 107 6.78 8.37 6.04
CA ILE A 107 5.52 8.06 6.75
C ILE A 107 4.49 9.17 6.55
N GLU A 108 4.89 10.44 6.63
CA GLU A 108 3.99 11.59 6.45
C GLU A 108 3.42 11.67 5.02
N ARG A 109 4.16 11.20 4.01
CA ARG A 109 3.65 11.08 2.63
C ARG A 109 2.47 10.12 2.48
N LEU A 110 2.26 9.23 3.45
CA LEU A 110 1.13 8.31 3.49
C LEU A 110 -0.03 8.84 4.35
N ASP A 111 -0.02 10.14 4.68
CA ASP A 111 -1.00 10.79 5.57
C ASP A 111 -1.04 10.20 6.98
N PHE A 112 0.08 9.64 7.46
CA PHE A 112 0.24 9.18 8.83
C PHE A 112 1.02 10.17 9.69
N LYS A 113 0.69 10.20 10.99
CA LYS A 113 1.34 11.10 11.94
C LYS A 113 2.36 10.35 12.79
N VAL A 114 3.61 10.80 12.75
CA VAL A 114 4.67 10.29 13.64
C VAL A 114 4.58 11.01 14.98
N LEU A 115 4.39 10.25 16.06
CA LEU A 115 4.30 10.78 17.41
C LEU A 115 5.66 10.86 18.10
N ASP A 116 6.48 9.83 17.91
CA ASP A 116 7.75 9.69 18.63
C ASP A 116 8.71 8.80 17.86
N ILE A 117 10.01 9.09 17.96
CA ILE A 117 11.09 8.30 17.35
C ILE A 117 12.12 8.04 18.45
N LYS A 118 12.30 6.77 18.80
CA LYS A 118 13.29 6.33 19.79
C LYS A 118 14.36 5.51 19.09
N ASN A 119 15.63 5.77 19.40
CA ASN A 119 16.69 4.80 19.09
C ASN A 119 16.67 3.69 20.15
N ALA A 120 16.73 2.45 19.68
CA ALA A 120 16.84 1.26 20.52
C ALA A 120 18.30 0.83 20.70
#